data_AF-A0A3P1YGE1-F1
#
_entry.id   AF-A0A3P1YGE1-F1
#
_cell.length_a   1.000
_cell.length_b   1.000
_cell.length_c   1.000
_cell.angle_alpha   90.00
_cell.angle_beta   90.00
_cell.angle_gamma   90.00
#
_symmetry.space_group_name_H-M   'P 1'
#
loop_
_entity.id
_entity.type
_entity.pdbx_description
1 polymer ?
#
loop_
_entity_poly.entity_id
_entity_poly.type
_entity_poly.pdbx_seq_one_letter_code
_entity_poly.pdbx_strand_id
1 'polypeptide(L)' 'KYTHRNFTPETFAQYVADTHTPEIQAARGRKGGSKSKRSTVATSARTLKPWEALGISRAWYYQLKKRGLVE' A
#
# COMPACT_ATOMS: atom_id res chain seq x y z
N LYS A 1 1.02 -20.39 -32.70
CA LYS A 1 0.45 -19.15 -32.10
C LYS A 1 1.59 -18.23 -31.66
N TYR A 2 1.41 -16.90 -31.78
CA TYR A 2 2.46 -15.89 -31.56
C TYR A 2 3.12 -15.94 -30.17
N THR A 3 2.34 -16.08 -29.10
CA THR A 3 2.85 -16.02 -27.72
C THR A 3 3.84 -17.14 -27.39
N HIS A 4 3.50 -18.39 -27.74
CA HIS A 4 4.36 -19.56 -27.54
C HIS A 4 5.70 -19.48 -28.29
N ARG A 5 5.78 -18.65 -29.34
CA ARG A 5 7.02 -18.46 -30.12
C ARG A 5 7.90 -17.34 -29.56
N ASN A 6 7.32 -16.30 -28.95
CA ASN A 6 8.04 -15.05 -28.64
C ASN A 6 8.19 -14.76 -27.14
N PHE A 7 7.40 -15.40 -26.27
CA PHE A 7 7.46 -15.19 -24.82
C PHE A 7 8.19 -16.36 -24.18
N THR A 8 9.50 -16.18 -23.98
CA THR A 8 10.35 -17.11 -23.23
C THR A 8 10.92 -16.43 -21.98
N PRO A 9 11.34 -17.18 -20.95
CA PRO A 9 11.96 -16.61 -19.76
C PRO A 9 13.13 -15.66 -20.08
N GLU A 10 13.93 -15.99 -21.09
CA GLU A 10 15.10 -15.22 -21.52
C GLU A 10 14.68 -13.87 -22.10
N THR A 11 13.68 -13.86 -22.98
CA THR A 11 13.13 -12.61 -23.55
C THR A 11 12.53 -11.71 -22.47
N PHE A 12 11.95 -12.29 -21.42
CA PHE A 12 11.44 -11.54 -20.27
C PHE A 12 12.57 -10.98 -19.41
N ALA A 13 13.62 -11.77 -19.15
CA ALA A 13 14.79 -11.30 -18.41
C ALA A 13 15.47 -10.12 -19.11
N GLN A 14 15.60 -10.18 -20.43
CA GLN A 14 16.13 -9.07 -21.23
C GLN A 14 15.25 -7.82 -21.10
N TYR A 15 13.92 -7.97 -21.25
CA TYR A 15 12.99 -6.86 -21.06
C TYR A 15 13.11 -6.22 -19.67
N VAL A 16 13.28 -7.03 -18.62
CA VAL A 16 13.48 -6.51 -17.25
C VAL A 16 14.78 -5.72 -17.17
N ALA A 17 15.90 -6.26 -17.68
CA ALA A 17 17.18 -5.56 -17.71
C ALA A 17 17.10 -4.20 -18.42
N ASP A 18 16.40 -4.14 -19.56
CA ASP A 18 16.29 -2.93 -20.38
C ASP A 18 15.36 -1.87 -19.76
N THR A 19 14.34 -2.30 -19.00
CA THR A 19 13.26 -1.39 -18.56
C THR A 19 13.16 -1.18 -17.05
N HIS A 20 13.90 -1.93 -16.23
CA HIS A 20 13.86 -1.86 -14.77
C HIS A 20 15.12 -1.27 -14.14
N THR A 21 15.92 -0.52 -14.89
CA THR A 21 16.99 0.31 -14.30
C THR A 21 16.40 1.20 -13.19
N PRO A 22 17.15 1.46 -12.09
CA PRO A 22 16.69 2.29 -10.97
C PRO A 22 16.08 3.63 -11.40
N GLU A 23 16.66 4.27 -12.42
CA GLU A 23 16.23 5.57 -12.95
C GLU A 23 14.84 5.49 -13.59
N ILE A 24 14.60 4.48 -14.43
CA ILE A 24 13.31 4.23 -15.07
C ILE A 24 12.24 3.90 -14.02
N GLN A 25 12.55 3.02 -13.05
CA GLN A 25 11.61 2.66 -11.99
C GLN A 25 11.29 3.85 -11.08
N ALA A 26 12.29 4.67 -10.75
CA ALA A 26 12.07 5.90 -9.99
C ALA A 26 11.19 6.90 -10.73
N ALA A 27 11.40 7.11 -12.03
CA ALA A 27 10.58 8.00 -12.84
C ALA A 27 9.12 7.51 -12.94
N ARG A 28 8.92 6.20 -13.18
CA ARG A 28 7.59 5.57 -13.19
C ARG A 28 6.91 5.66 -11.83
N GLY A 29 7.64 5.36 -10.76
CA GLY A 29 7.18 5.44 -9.37
C GLY A 29 6.76 6.85 -8.98
N ARG A 30 7.51 7.89 -9.38
CA ARG A 30 7.14 9.30 -9.14
C ARG A 30 5.80 9.65 -9.78
N LYS A 31 5.59 9.28 -11.04
CA LYS A 31 4.34 9.54 -11.78
C LYS A 31 3.16 8.74 -11.20
N GLY A 32 3.39 7.49 -10.81
CA GLY A 32 2.39 6.65 -10.16
C GLY A 32 2.00 7.19 -8.78
N GLY A 33 2.99 7.57 -7.98
CA GLY A 33 2.82 8.14 -6.64
C GLY A 33 2.09 9.48 -6.64
N SER A 34 2.33 10.35 -7.63
CA SER A 34 1.61 11.64 -7.73
C SER A 34 0.15 11.50 -8.12
N LYS A 35 -0.20 10.45 -8.87
CA LYS A 35 -1.59 10.17 -9.29
C LYS A 35 -2.37 9.34 -8.28
N SER A 36 -1.71 8.36 -7.67
CA SER A 36 -2.36 7.44 -6.73
C SER A 36 -2.73 8.14 -5.42
N LYS A 37 -3.85 7.70 -4.82
CA LYS A 37 -4.28 8.12 -3.48
C LYS A 37 -4.48 6.88 -2.62
N ARG A 38 -4.08 6.93 -1.35
CA ARG A 38 -4.35 5.84 -0.41
C ARG A 38 -5.80 5.94 0.08
N SER A 39 -6.55 4.85 -0.07
CA SER A 39 -7.87 4.71 0.53
C SER A 39 -7.77 4.34 2.02
N THR A 40 -8.87 4.47 2.74
CA THR A 40 -8.98 3.99 4.11
C THR A 40 -9.05 2.45 4.14
N VAL A 41 -8.41 1.84 5.13
CA VAL A 41 -8.50 0.39 5.37
C VAL A 41 -9.76 0.13 6.20
N ALA A 42 -10.70 -0.64 5.66
CA ALA A 42 -12.03 -0.85 6.24
C ALA A 42 -11.98 -1.41 7.68
N THR A 43 -11.06 -2.34 7.93
CA THR A 43 -10.90 -3.04 9.21
C THR A 43 -9.96 -2.32 10.19
N SER A 44 -9.43 -1.15 9.83
CA SER A 44 -8.54 -0.41 10.74
C SER A 44 -9.32 0.25 11.86
N ALA A 45 -8.71 0.37 13.05
CA ALA A 45 -9.29 1.13 14.16
C ALA A 45 -9.61 2.59 13.79
N ARG A 46 -8.89 3.16 12.82
CA ARG A 46 -9.17 4.50 12.28
C ARG A 46 -10.52 4.57 11.56
N THR A 47 -10.92 3.50 10.89
CA THR A 47 -12.20 3.41 10.16
C THR A 47 -13.33 2.93 11.06
N LEU A 48 -13.08 1.91 11.90
CA LEU A 48 -14.08 1.36 12.81
C LEU A 48 -14.40 2.28 13.99
N LYS A 49 -13.46 3.16 14.36
CA LYS A 49 -13.60 4.19 15.40
C LYS A 49 -14.22 3.65 16.70
N PRO A 50 -13.58 2.67 17.36
CA PRO A 50 -14.12 2.04 18.57
C PRO A 50 -14.43 3.05 19.71
N TRP A 51 -13.71 4.17 19.75
CA TRP A 51 -13.96 5.24 20.71
C TRP A 51 -15.35 5.89 20.57
N GLU A 52 -15.93 5.93 19.36
CA GLU A 52 -17.30 6.44 19.17
C GLU A 52 -18.32 5.50 19.86
N ALA A 53 -18.14 4.18 19.74
CA ALA A 53 -18.98 3.19 20.41
C ALA A 53 -18.84 3.23 21.94
N LEU A 54 -17.66 3.58 22.45
CA LEU A 54 -17.39 3.75 23.88
C LEU A 54 -17.83 5.11 24.43
N GLY A 55 -18.31 6.03 23.57
CA GLY A 55 -18.72 7.37 23.99
C GLY A 55 -17.55 8.26 24.47
N ILE A 56 -16.32 7.95 24.08
CA ILE A 56 -15.11 8.69 24.48
C ILE A 56 -14.41 9.31 23.28
N SER A 57 -13.52 10.28 23.55
CA SER A 57 -12.69 10.86 22.50
C SER A 57 -11.62 9.87 22.01
N ARG A 58 -11.21 10.02 20.74
CA ARG A 58 -10.10 9.27 20.16
C ARG A 58 -8.81 9.39 20.98
N ALA A 59 -8.51 10.59 21.46
CA ALA A 59 -7.30 10.85 22.25
C ALA A 59 -7.34 10.06 23.56
N TRP A 60 -8.49 10.07 24.25
CA TRP A 60 -8.67 9.32 25.49
C TRP A 60 -8.55 7.82 25.28
N TYR A 61 -9.15 7.28 24.21
CA TYR A 61 -9.01 5.86 23.86
C TYR A 61 -7.54 5.42 23.73
N TYR A 62 -6.70 6.17 23.02
CA TYR A 62 -5.28 5.81 22.91
C TYR A 62 -4.48 6.02 24.21
N GLN A 63 -4.87 6.97 25.07
CA GLN A 63 -4.29 7.12 26.41
C GLN A 63 -4.64 5.92 27.31
N LEU A 64 -5.90 5.48 27.31
CA LEU A 64 -6.33 4.30 28.03
C LEU A 64 -5.67 3.02 27.51
N LYS A 65 -5.55 2.88 26.19
CA LYS A 65 -4.83 1.76 25.55
C LYS A 65 -3.36 1.73 25.98
N LYS A 66 -2.69 2.89 26.04
CA LYS A 66 -1.32 3.00 26.59
C LYS A 66 -1.23 2.58 28.06
N ARG A 67 -2.31 2.75 28.83
CA ARG A 67 -2.42 2.33 30.24
C ARG A 67 -2.89 0.88 30.41
N GLY A 68 -3.22 0.16 29.33
CA GLY A 68 -3.73 -1.21 29.38
C GLY A 68 -5.21 -1.33 29.81
N LEU A 69 -5.97 -0.24 29.73
CA LEU A 69 -7.37 -0.17 30.20
C LEU A 69 -8.40 -0.45 29.08
N VAL A 70 -7.96 -0.52 27.83
CA VAL A 70 -8.76 -0.91 26.66
C VAL A 70 -7.85 -1.58 25.64
N GLU A 71 -8.40 -2.51 24.87
CA GLU A 71 -7.72 -3.22 23.78
C GLU A 71 -7.51 -2.37 22.53
#